data_AF-A0A929RFN8-F1
#
_entry.id   AF-A0A929RFN8-F1
#
_cell.length_a   1.000
_cell.length_b   1.000
_cell.length_c   1.000
_cell.angle_alpha   90.00
_cell.angle_beta   90.00
_cell.angle_gamma   90.00
#
_symmetry.space_group_name_H-M   'P 1'
#
loop_
_entity.id
_entity.type
_entity.pdbx_description
1 polymer ?
#
loop_
_entity_poly.entity_id
_entity_poly.type
_entity_poly.pdbx_seq_one_letter_code
_entity_poly.pdbx_strand_id
1 'polypeptide(L)'
;MSETPVIRQDKPFEVISPYTPSGDQPKAIRELAARIRDGEQDVVLMGATGTGKSATTAWLIEELQRPALVLEPNKTLAAQLAAEFRELLPNNAVEYFVSYYDYYQPEAYVPQTDTFIEKDSSINDEVERLRHSATNSLLTRRDTVVVSSVSCIYGLGTPE
;
A
#
# COMPACT_ATOMS: atom_id res chain seq x y z
N MET A 1 -1.59 29.35 -1.59
CA MET A 1 -0.89 28.13 -2.06
C MET A 1 0.56 28.50 -2.25
N SER A 2 1.47 27.95 -1.43
CA SER A 2 2.91 28.24 -1.56
C SER A 2 3.40 27.67 -2.89
N GLU A 3 3.95 28.52 -3.76
CA GLU A 3 4.50 28.17 -5.08
C GLU A 3 5.86 27.46 -5.02
N THR A 4 6.24 26.90 -3.87
CA THR A 4 7.50 26.18 -3.74
C THR A 4 7.36 24.82 -4.44
N PRO A 5 8.13 24.53 -5.51
CA PRO A 5 8.06 23.24 -6.17
C PRO A 5 8.47 22.14 -5.20
N VAL A 6 7.64 21.11 -5.07
CA VAL A 6 7.97 19.93 -4.26
C VAL A 6 9.08 19.16 -4.98
N ILE A 7 10.31 19.29 -4.49
CA ILE A 7 11.46 18.53 -4.98
C ILE A 7 11.37 17.14 -4.39
N ARG A 8 11.11 16.14 -5.23
CA ARG A 8 11.07 14.74 -4.81
C ARG A 8 12.48 14.23 -4.52
N GLN A 9 12.64 13.55 -3.39
CA GLN A 9 13.84 12.77 -3.13
C GLN A 9 13.85 11.56 -4.08
N ASP A 10 14.95 11.40 -4.81
CA ASP A 10 15.18 10.26 -5.70
C ASP A 10 16.14 9.28 -5.02
N LYS A 11 15.55 8.38 -4.24
CA LYS A 11 16.24 7.21 -3.67
C LYS A 11 15.76 5.97 -4.41
N PRO A 12 16.64 4.99 -4.71
CA PRO A 12 16.21 3.73 -5.27
C PRO A 12 15.52 2.86 -4.21
N PHE A 13 14.62 1.99 -4.65
CA PHE A 13 14.20 0.84 -3.83
C PHE A 13 15.37 -0.11 -3.62
N GLU A 14 15.54 -0.60 -2.40
CA GLU A 14 16.61 -1.53 -2.02
C GLU A 14 16.06 -2.56 -1.04
N VAL A 15 16.04 -3.83 -1.44
CA VAL A 15 15.66 -4.93 -0.55
C VAL A 15 16.86 -5.37 0.28
N ILE A 16 16.74 -5.23 1.60
CA ILE A 16 17.71 -5.72 2.57
C ILE A 16 17.16 -6.98 3.23
N SER A 17 17.75 -8.13 2.89
CA SER A 17 17.32 -9.43 3.41
C SER A 17 18.52 -10.37 3.58
N PRO A 18 18.52 -11.25 4.59
CA PRO A 18 19.48 -12.36 4.66
C PRO A 18 19.21 -13.44 3.59
N TYR A 19 18.05 -13.39 2.93
CA TYR A 19 17.65 -14.33 1.90
C TYR A 19 17.88 -13.74 0.50
N THR A 20 18.08 -14.63 -0.47
CA THR A 20 18.09 -14.27 -1.90
C THR A 20 16.98 -15.02 -2.61
N PRO A 21 16.46 -14.50 -3.75
CA PRO A 21 15.47 -15.20 -4.54
C PRO A 21 15.93 -16.63 -4.86
N SER A 22 15.08 -17.62 -4.58
CA SER A 22 15.42 -19.04 -4.75
C SER A 22 14.28 -19.85 -5.36
N GLY A 23 14.56 -21.07 -5.80
CA GLY A 23 13.60 -21.90 -6.54
C GLY A 23 13.12 -21.20 -7.81
N ASP A 24 11.80 -21.06 -7.97
CA ASP A 24 11.19 -20.40 -9.13
C ASP A 24 11.14 -18.87 -9.04
N GLN A 25 11.43 -18.28 -7.87
CA GLN A 25 11.35 -16.84 -7.65
C GLN A 25 12.20 -16.01 -8.64
N PRO A 26 13.49 -16.35 -8.92
CA PRO A 26 14.30 -15.57 -9.86
C PRO A 26 13.71 -15.53 -11.27
N LYS A 27 13.12 -16.65 -11.71
CA LYS A 27 12.47 -16.73 -13.02
C LYS A 27 11.19 -15.90 -13.02
N ALA A 28 10.34 -16.05 -12.01
CA ALA A 28 9.10 -15.30 -11.87
C ALA A 28 9.37 -13.78 -11.87
N ILE A 29 10.31 -13.30 -11.07
CA ILE A 29 10.64 -11.85 -11.00
C ILE A 29 11.06 -11.33 -12.38
N ARG A 30 11.97 -12.03 -13.08
CA ARG A 30 12.42 -11.62 -14.42
C ARG A 30 11.28 -11.58 -15.43
N GLU A 31 10.43 -12.60 -15.47
CA GLU A 31 9.31 -12.67 -16.41
C GLU A 31 8.26 -11.60 -16.13
N LEU A 32 7.88 -11.40 -14.86
CA LEU A 32 6.95 -10.35 -14.45
C LEU A 32 7.50 -8.96 -14.80
N ALA A 33 8.77 -8.70 -14.48
CA ALA A 33 9.41 -7.41 -14.76
C ALA A 33 9.48 -7.11 -16.27
N ALA A 34 9.82 -8.11 -17.08
CA ALA A 34 9.84 -7.98 -18.54
C ALA A 34 8.46 -7.60 -19.09
N ARG A 35 7.41 -8.35 -18.72
CA ARG A 35 6.03 -8.09 -19.14
C ARG A 35 5.55 -6.69 -18.76
N ILE A 36 5.85 -6.25 -17.53
CA ILE A 36 5.51 -4.90 -17.05
C ILE A 36 6.26 -3.82 -17.83
N ARG A 37 7.54 -4.04 -18.17
CA ARG A 37 8.34 -3.10 -18.99
C ARG A 37 7.86 -3.04 -20.44
N ASP A 38 7.34 -4.15 -20.97
CA ASP A 38 6.75 -4.26 -22.31
C ASP A 38 5.36 -3.60 -22.40
N GLY A 39 4.84 -3.07 -21.27
CA GLY A 39 3.60 -2.32 -21.23
C GLY A 39 2.35 -3.16 -20.97
N GLU A 40 2.51 -4.44 -20.60
CA GLU A 40 1.37 -5.24 -20.15
C GLU A 40 0.74 -4.64 -18.89
N GLN A 41 -0.58 -4.42 -18.94
CA GLN A 41 -1.33 -3.84 -17.83
C GLN A 41 -1.68 -4.89 -16.76
N ASP A 42 -2.06 -6.09 -17.19
CA ASP A 42 -2.53 -7.17 -16.33
C ASP A 42 -1.52 -8.33 -16.31
N VAL A 43 -0.76 -8.41 -15.22
CA VAL A 43 0.25 -9.46 -15.02
C VAL A 43 -0.07 -10.23 -13.75
N VAL A 44 -0.14 -11.57 -13.87
CA VAL A 44 -0.54 -12.47 -12.78
C VAL A 44 0.63 -13.31 -12.31
N LEU A 45 0.95 -13.22 -11.01
CA LEU A 45 1.86 -14.15 -10.33
C LEU A 45 1.08 -15.34 -9.78
N MET A 46 1.19 -16.50 -10.44
CA MET A 46 0.61 -17.76 -9.97
C MET A 46 1.50 -18.42 -8.90
N GLY A 47 1.45 -17.91 -7.67
CA GLY A 47 2.27 -18.42 -6.56
C GLY A 47 1.51 -19.29 -5.57
N ALA A 48 1.98 -20.53 -5.34
CA ALA A 48 1.43 -21.40 -4.30
C ALA A 48 1.62 -20.82 -2.88
N THR A 49 0.83 -21.26 -1.91
CA THR A 49 1.00 -20.85 -0.50
C THR A 49 2.36 -21.31 0.02
N GLY A 50 3.05 -20.46 0.79
CA GLY A 50 4.37 -20.76 1.33
C GLY A 50 5.56 -20.52 0.38
N THR A 51 5.33 -20.07 -0.86
CA THR A 51 6.41 -19.82 -1.85
C THR A 51 7.08 -18.44 -1.72
N GLY A 52 6.79 -17.68 -0.65
CA GLY A 52 7.39 -16.35 -0.43
C GLY A 52 6.89 -15.28 -1.39
N LYS A 53 5.56 -15.20 -1.59
CA LYS A 53 4.94 -14.19 -2.47
C LYS A 53 5.27 -12.76 -2.05
N SER A 54 5.24 -12.43 -0.75
CA SER A 54 5.59 -11.10 -0.26
C SER A 54 7.00 -10.68 -0.65
N ALA A 55 7.99 -11.54 -0.41
CA ALA A 55 9.37 -11.27 -0.78
C ALA A 55 9.55 -11.17 -2.31
N THR A 56 8.88 -12.05 -3.07
CA THR A 56 8.84 -11.99 -4.55
C THR A 56 8.32 -10.64 -5.03
N THR A 57 7.26 -10.12 -4.42
CA THR A 57 6.71 -8.79 -4.73
C THR A 57 7.67 -7.66 -4.34
N ALA A 58 8.34 -7.74 -3.20
CA ALA A 58 9.33 -6.73 -2.79
C ALA A 58 10.53 -6.66 -3.76
N TRP A 59 11.08 -7.81 -4.17
CA TRP A 59 12.13 -7.86 -5.19
C TRP A 59 11.64 -7.41 -6.57
N LEU A 60 10.37 -7.66 -6.90
CA LEU A 60 9.79 -7.12 -8.13
C LEU A 60 9.67 -5.58 -8.09
N ILE A 61 9.31 -5.00 -6.96
CA ILE A 61 9.28 -3.54 -6.76
C ILE A 61 10.69 -2.95 -6.92
N GLU A 62 11.69 -3.59 -6.31
CA GLU A 62 13.10 -3.23 -6.47
C GLU A 62 13.57 -3.34 -7.92
N GLU A 63 13.24 -4.41 -8.65
CA GLU A 63 13.62 -4.57 -10.06
C GLU A 63 12.95 -3.51 -10.97
N LEU A 64 11.75 -3.05 -10.61
CA LEU A 64 10.99 -2.08 -11.41
C LEU A 64 11.30 -0.63 -11.09
N GLN A 65 11.78 -0.31 -9.87
CA GLN A 65 12.09 1.05 -9.42
C GLN A 65 10.92 2.03 -9.62
N ARG A 66 9.70 1.62 -9.25
CA ARG A 66 8.47 2.41 -9.40
C ARG A 66 7.67 2.43 -8.10
N PRO A 67 7.07 3.58 -7.71
CA PRO A 67 6.14 3.60 -6.59
C PRO A 67 5.03 2.57 -6.77
N ALA A 68 4.65 1.90 -5.68
CA ALA A 68 3.71 0.79 -5.73
C ALA A 68 2.56 0.98 -4.74
N LEU A 69 1.35 0.62 -5.17
CA LEU A 69 0.18 0.47 -4.30
C LEU A 69 -0.12 -1.02 -4.20
N VAL A 70 -0.16 -1.55 -2.98
CA VAL A 70 -0.54 -2.93 -2.71
C VAL A 70 -1.88 -2.95 -1.99
N LEU A 71 -2.86 -3.62 -2.59
CA LEU A 71 -4.22 -3.72 -2.07
C LEU A 71 -4.41 -5.04 -1.33
N GLU A 72 -4.73 -4.94 -0.05
CA GLU A 72 -5.04 -6.09 0.81
C GLU A 72 -6.54 -6.07 1.18
N PRO A 73 -7.19 -7.24 1.23
CA PRO A 73 -8.65 -7.33 1.39
C PRO A 73 -9.12 -7.00 2.81
N ASN A 74 -8.21 -6.96 3.79
CA ASN A 74 -8.54 -6.63 5.18
C ASN A 74 -7.37 -5.94 5.90
N LYS A 75 -7.67 -5.28 7.03
CA LYS A 75 -6.67 -4.54 7.83
C LYS A 75 -5.57 -5.45 8.39
N THR A 76 -5.89 -6.71 8.72
CA THR A 76 -4.92 -7.64 9.32
C THR A 76 -3.81 -8.01 8.33
N LEU A 77 -4.18 -8.43 7.12
CA LEU A 77 -3.22 -8.75 6.06
C LEU A 77 -2.45 -7.51 5.61
N ALA A 78 -3.12 -6.36 5.51
CA ALA A 78 -2.47 -5.09 5.22
C ALA A 78 -1.39 -4.74 6.26
N ALA A 79 -1.69 -4.91 7.55
CA ALA A 79 -0.74 -4.64 8.62
C ALA A 79 0.44 -5.62 8.60
N GLN A 80 0.16 -6.91 8.39
CA GLN A 80 1.20 -7.96 8.25
C GLN A 80 2.14 -7.64 7.09
N LEU A 81 1.60 -7.38 5.90
CA LEU A 81 2.41 -7.09 4.73
C LEU A 81 3.20 -5.77 4.87
N ALA A 82 2.61 -4.74 5.47
CA ALA A 82 3.32 -3.50 5.75
C ALA A 82 4.50 -3.71 6.71
N ALA A 83 4.36 -4.60 7.70
CA ALA A 83 5.45 -4.97 8.60
C ALA A 83 6.56 -5.73 7.85
N GLU A 84 6.19 -6.75 7.07
CA GLU A 84 7.14 -7.51 6.22
C GLU A 84 7.90 -6.59 5.26
N PHE A 85 7.20 -5.64 4.63
CA PHE A 85 7.83 -4.68 3.72
C PHE A 85 8.74 -3.70 4.44
N ARG A 86 8.42 -3.26 5.67
CA ARG A 86 9.33 -2.41 6.45
C ARG A 86 10.62 -3.13 6.82
N GLU A 87 10.55 -4.44 7.07
CA GLU A 87 11.74 -5.25 7.30
C GLU A 87 12.58 -5.43 6.03
N LEU A 88 11.92 -5.64 4.88
CA LEU A 88 12.59 -5.84 3.60
C LEU A 88 13.10 -4.54 2.96
N LEU A 89 12.43 -3.41 3.16
CA LEU A 89 12.73 -2.11 2.55
C LEU A 89 12.98 -1.02 3.62
N PRO A 90 13.91 -1.22 4.58
CA PRO A 90 14.04 -0.36 5.75
C PRO A 90 14.51 1.07 5.40
N ASN A 91 15.07 1.26 4.21
CA ASN A 91 15.56 2.56 3.72
C ASN A 91 14.53 3.34 2.89
N ASN A 92 13.41 2.70 2.51
CA ASN A 92 12.37 3.27 1.65
C ASN A 92 11.11 3.65 2.45
N ALA A 93 10.19 4.38 1.82
CA ALA A 93 8.94 4.78 2.45
C ALA A 93 7.89 3.67 2.31
N VAL A 94 7.76 2.83 3.34
CA VAL A 94 6.70 1.81 3.44
C VAL A 94 5.55 2.35 4.29
N GLU A 95 4.49 2.74 3.61
CA GLU A 95 3.36 3.48 4.14
C GLU A 95 2.13 2.57 4.31
N TYR A 96 1.29 2.91 5.28
CA TYR A 96 0.10 2.15 5.63
C TYR A 96 -1.15 3.01 5.49
N PHE A 97 -2.09 2.59 4.65
CA PHE A 97 -3.27 3.39 4.30
C PHE A 97 -4.57 2.57 4.42
N VAL A 98 -5.20 2.62 5.58
CA VAL A 98 -6.51 1.97 5.81
C VAL A 98 -7.50 2.96 6.40
N SER A 99 -8.75 2.53 6.57
CA SER A 99 -9.74 3.33 7.30
C SER A 99 -9.22 3.64 8.71
N TYR A 100 -9.18 4.93 9.05
CA TYR A 100 -8.83 5.43 10.37
C TYR A 100 -9.97 5.28 11.38
N TYR A 101 -11.13 4.76 10.96
CA TYR A 101 -12.21 4.44 11.90
C TYR A 101 -11.94 3.09 12.57
N ASP A 102 -11.92 3.09 13.91
CA ASP A 102 -11.98 1.86 14.71
C ASP A 102 -13.41 1.33 14.78
N TYR A 103 -14.38 2.24 14.83
CA TYR A 103 -15.80 1.95 14.72
C TYR A 103 -16.45 2.95 13.76
N TYR A 104 -17.33 2.47 12.90
CA TYR A 104 -18.07 3.32 11.97
C TYR A 104 -19.46 2.76 11.72
N GLN A 105 -20.47 3.54 12.09
CA GLN A 105 -21.87 3.35 11.72
C GLN A 105 -22.25 4.43 10.70
N PRO A 106 -22.61 4.04 9.47
CA PRO A 106 -23.10 5.00 8.50
C PRO A 106 -24.47 5.52 8.92
N GLU A 107 -24.76 6.75 8.52
CA GLU A 107 -26.13 7.27 8.53
C GLU A 107 -27.00 6.41 7.60
N ALA A 108 -28.16 5.99 8.09
CA ALA A 108 -29.07 5.17 7.30
C ALA A 108 -30.51 5.41 7.73
N TYR A 109 -31.44 5.16 6.81
CA TYR A 109 -32.86 5.12 7.10
C TYR A 109 -33.39 3.73 6.75
N VAL A 110 -34.11 3.09 7.68
CA VAL A 110 -34.68 1.75 7.56
C VAL A 110 -36.20 1.88 7.37
N PRO A 111 -36.73 1.78 6.14
CA PRO A 111 -38.14 2.08 5.86
C PRO A 111 -39.12 1.11 6.53
N GLN A 112 -38.72 -0.15 6.73
CA GLN A 112 -39.58 -1.19 7.31
C GLN A 112 -39.99 -0.90 8.75
N THR A 113 -39.13 -0.21 9.50
CA THR A 113 -39.32 0.12 10.90
C THR A 113 -39.44 1.62 11.14
N ASP A 114 -39.50 2.42 10.06
CA ASP A 114 -39.50 3.89 10.12
C ASP A 114 -38.40 4.43 11.06
N THR A 115 -37.20 3.86 10.94
CA THR A 115 -36.10 4.14 11.87
C THR A 115 -34.97 4.86 11.15
N PHE A 116 -34.62 6.03 11.68
CA PHE A 116 -33.40 6.74 11.30
C PHE A 116 -32.26 6.32 12.22
N ILE A 117 -31.12 5.97 11.61
CA ILE A 117 -29.88 5.57 12.28
C ILE A 117 -28.90 6.72 12.07
N GLU A 118 -28.56 7.41 13.14
CA GLU A 118 -27.56 8.47 13.12
C GLU A 118 -26.16 7.92 12.84
N LYS A 119 -25.34 8.75 12.20
CA LYS A 119 -23.92 8.49 12.04
C LYS A 119 -23.25 8.50 13.41
N ASP A 120 -22.50 7.43 13.70
CA ASP A 120 -21.63 7.36 14.87
C ASP A 120 -20.29 6.76 14.45
N SER A 121 -19.19 7.25 15.02
CA SER A 121 -17.86 6.79 14.64
C SER A 121 -16.80 7.10 15.70
N SER A 122 -15.82 6.22 15.80
CA SER A 122 -14.60 6.45 16.58
C SER A 122 -13.37 6.44 15.67
N ILE A 123 -12.50 7.43 15.85
CA ILE A 123 -11.29 7.64 15.05
C ILE A 123 -10.07 7.12 15.80
N ASN A 124 -9.14 6.56 15.04
CA ASN A 124 -7.83 6.14 15.50
C ASN A 124 -6.78 7.15 14.99
N ASP A 125 -6.31 8.01 15.90
CA ASP A 125 -5.35 9.09 15.59
C ASP A 125 -4.03 8.55 15.03
N GLU A 126 -3.60 7.35 15.43
CA GLU A 126 -2.39 6.75 14.90
C GLU A 126 -2.55 6.36 13.43
N VAL A 127 -3.68 5.74 13.07
CA VAL A 127 -3.98 5.38 11.68
C VAL A 127 -4.16 6.63 10.82
N GLU A 128 -4.79 7.68 11.35
CA GLU A 128 -4.90 8.96 10.66
C GLU A 128 -3.51 9.56 10.36
N ARG A 129 -2.62 9.58 11.35
CA ARG A 129 -1.23 10.03 11.17
C ARG A 129 -0.49 9.20 10.10
N LEU A 130 -0.72 7.89 10.04
CA LEU A 130 -0.13 7.02 9.00
C LEU A 130 -0.67 7.36 7.60
N ARG A 131 -1.94 7.75 7.46
CA ARG A 131 -2.49 8.20 6.17
C ARG A 131 -1.90 9.53 5.72
N HIS A 132 -1.68 10.46 6.65
CA HIS A 132 -0.97 11.71 6.37
C HIS A 132 0.49 11.44 5.96
N SER A 133 1.16 10.50 6.63
CA SER A 133 2.49 10.02 6.22
C SER A 133 2.48 9.49 4.78
N ALA A 134 1.51 8.63 4.44
CA ALA A 134 1.41 8.03 3.11
C ALA A 134 1.25 9.08 1.99
N THR A 135 0.33 10.02 2.17
CA THR A 135 0.10 11.10 1.19
C THR A 135 1.31 12.03 1.06
N ASN A 136 1.96 12.38 2.18
CA ASN A 136 3.17 13.18 2.16
C ASN A 136 4.33 12.46 1.45
N SER A 137 4.54 11.17 1.71
CA SER A 137 5.58 10.37 1.05
C SER A 137 5.37 10.30 -0.47
N LEU A 138 4.13 10.12 -0.94
CA LEU A 138 3.83 10.15 -2.39
C LEU A 138 4.11 11.51 -3.06
N LEU A 139 4.03 12.61 -2.30
CA LEU A 139 4.35 13.95 -2.80
C LEU A 139 5.86 14.19 -2.81
N THR A 140 6.57 13.71 -1.79
CA THR A 140 7.96 14.09 -1.49
C THR A 140 9.01 13.05 -1.89
N ARG A 141 8.61 11.81 -2.22
CA ARG A 141 9.52 10.69 -2.52
C ARG A 141 9.05 9.90 -3.73
N ARG A 142 9.99 9.23 -4.39
CA ARG A 142 9.69 8.26 -5.47
C ARG A 142 9.70 6.82 -4.98
N ASP A 143 10.44 6.53 -3.92
CA ASP A 143 10.58 5.21 -3.32
C ASP A 143 9.50 4.93 -2.26
N THR A 144 8.24 5.07 -2.67
CA THR A 144 7.08 4.86 -1.79
C THR A 144 6.32 3.60 -2.18
N VAL A 145 6.13 2.70 -1.22
CA VAL A 145 5.17 1.59 -1.29
C VAL A 145 4.04 1.88 -0.31
N VAL A 146 2.81 1.92 -0.79
CA VAL A 146 1.62 2.06 0.06
C VAL A 146 0.92 0.72 0.15
N VAL A 147 0.83 0.15 1.35
CA VAL A 147 -0.02 -1.00 1.62
C VAL A 147 -1.37 -0.49 2.12
N SER A 148 -2.43 -0.82 1.40
CA SER A 148 -3.75 -0.21 1.58
C SER A 148 -4.87 -1.24 1.61
N SER A 149 -5.97 -0.89 2.28
CA SER A 149 -7.27 -1.54 2.04
C SER A 149 -8.00 -0.85 0.88
N VAL A 150 -9.27 -1.18 0.67
CA VAL A 150 -10.17 -0.42 -0.21
C VAL A 150 -10.32 1.06 0.18
N SER A 151 -9.76 1.51 1.30
CA SER A 151 -9.78 2.93 1.65
C SER A 151 -9.15 3.84 0.59
N CYS A 152 -8.23 3.36 -0.24
CA CYS A 152 -7.58 4.17 -1.29
C CYS A 152 -8.49 4.53 -2.47
N ILE A 153 -9.67 3.92 -2.59
CA ILE A 153 -10.66 4.28 -3.62
C ILE A 153 -11.74 5.23 -3.09
N TYR A 154 -11.70 5.58 -1.80
CA TYR A 154 -12.57 6.58 -1.20
C TYR A 154 -11.95 7.97 -1.29
N GLY A 155 -12.80 9.00 -1.24
CA GLY A 155 -12.38 10.39 -1.29
C GLY A 155 -11.34 10.72 -0.22
N LEU A 156 -10.24 11.32 -0.64
CA LEU A 156 -9.32 12.04 0.24
C LEU A 156 -9.91 13.45 0.43
N GLY A 157 -10.12 13.87 1.68
CA GLY A 157 -10.44 15.27 1.95
C GLY A 157 -9.35 16.17 1.36
N THR A 158 -9.73 17.35 0.86
CA THR A 158 -8.75 18.41 0.62
C THR A 158 -8.04 18.71 1.94
N PRO A 159 -6.70 18.67 2.01
CA PRO A 159 -5.99 19.10 3.20
C PRO A 159 -6.38 20.56 3.50
N GLU A 160 -6.74 20.86 4.75
CA GLU A 160 -6.81 22.24 5.24
C GLU A 160 -5.41 22.82 5.46
#